data_AF-A0A3N7EGR1-F1
#
_entry.id   AF-A0A3N7EGR1-F1
#
_cell.length_a   1.000
_cell.length_b   1.000
_cell.length_c   1.000
_cell.angle_alpha   90.00
_cell.angle_beta   90.00
_cell.angle_gamma   90.00
#
_symmetry.space_group_name_H-M   'P 1'
#
loop_
_entity.id
_entity.type
_entity.pdbx_description
1 polymer ?
#
loop_
_entity_poly.entity_id
_entity_poly.type
_entity_poly.pdbx_seq_one_letter_code
_entity_poly.pdbx_strand_id
1 'polypeptide(L)'
;MNLNGVLGGLLRSFVPRCFVFVSLVGVASATSAQSKEVALSGFAYSGDATSVAQRFPYTKKYEAQLKAIGESPAKRIHQAVKLAPAQYLQVVPQIAELKGADQALAVALVVNAETVSVEQFGDLRKLLVLVKGQVLFFDFKAMNVARAYPISFASIDTFPYDPSEEEVLARLTQVYEGAGGKPGLFARFANALAKATVPDTAAQQLQVTKVSIKPEALEFIPAAVKSAPGSVETWAADMLAEALSTRAGVPIIPFSKGYAIGNVMSMSVADGDVFNLKLPKPDHEISLELNGFKKIKFGEAAAGVSYIYGAYAKLTIEEPLMSRKPFDTALKNGEVKLVPATQVYVDDFPAFYDSLNLMFVKLAQALDGQGNAWIKSAAAAPDIERQIEQTKELIKKCK
;
A
#
# COMPACT_ATOMS: atom_id res chain seq x y z
N MET A 1 57.99 -4.81 -71.81
CA MET A 1 57.34 -5.62 -72.87
C MET A 1 56.22 -4.80 -73.50
N ASN A 2 56.06 -4.93 -74.82
CA ASN A 2 54.96 -4.53 -75.72
C ASN A 2 53.74 -3.66 -75.28
N LEU A 3 53.58 -2.56 -76.04
CA LEU A 3 52.42 -2.18 -76.90
C LEU A 3 51.09 -1.57 -76.33
N ASN A 4 50.89 -0.30 -76.74
CA ASN A 4 49.71 0.29 -77.45
C ASN A 4 48.38 0.68 -76.75
N GLY A 5 47.81 1.81 -77.20
CA GLY A 5 46.50 2.43 -76.83
C GLY A 5 46.66 3.86 -76.27
N VAL A 6 46.35 5.01 -76.89
CA VAL A 6 45.47 5.40 -78.03
C VAL A 6 43.99 5.21 -77.68
N LEU A 7 43.10 6.22 -77.47
CA LEU A 7 43.09 7.70 -77.54
C LEU A 7 42.13 8.25 -76.43
N GLY A 8 41.88 9.55 -76.16
CA GLY A 8 42.37 10.84 -76.71
C GLY A 8 41.25 11.85 -77.05
N GLY A 9 41.29 13.10 -76.55
CA GLY A 9 40.32 14.17 -76.91
C GLY A 9 39.86 15.17 -75.81
N LEU A 10 40.25 16.44 -75.96
CA LEU A 10 39.52 17.70 -75.71
C LEU A 10 38.66 18.00 -74.44
N LEU A 11 39.03 19.12 -73.78
CA LEU A 11 38.17 20.27 -73.39
C LEU A 11 36.88 20.06 -72.55
N ARG A 12 36.91 20.57 -71.29
CA ARG A 12 36.25 21.85 -70.92
C ARG A 12 36.58 22.30 -69.48
N SER A 13 36.59 23.62 -69.26
CA SER A 13 36.77 24.24 -67.94
C SER A 13 35.43 24.35 -67.19
N PHE A 14 35.46 24.20 -65.86
CA PHE A 14 34.34 24.57 -64.98
C PHE A 14 34.86 25.17 -63.67
N VAL A 15 34.17 26.22 -63.19
CA VAL A 15 34.58 27.00 -62.01
C VAL A 15 34.00 26.38 -60.74
N PRO A 16 34.80 26.17 -59.67
CA PRO A 16 34.27 25.71 -58.39
C PRO A 16 33.52 26.86 -57.67
N ARG A 17 32.18 26.77 -57.61
CA ARG A 17 31.39 27.60 -56.69
C ARG A 17 31.58 27.11 -55.26
N CYS A 18 32.19 27.93 -54.40
CA CYS A 18 32.23 27.67 -52.97
C CYS A 18 30.82 27.82 -52.37
N PHE A 19 30.22 26.73 -51.94
CA PHE A 19 29.03 26.75 -51.07
C PHE A 19 29.49 26.88 -49.61
N VAL A 20 29.21 28.04 -49.00
CA VAL A 20 29.39 28.22 -47.55
C VAL A 20 28.20 27.58 -46.84
N PHE A 21 28.42 26.42 -46.23
CA PHE A 21 27.45 25.82 -45.32
C PHE A 21 27.47 26.58 -43.99
N VAL A 22 26.43 27.38 -43.74
CA VAL A 22 26.20 27.97 -42.41
C VAL A 22 25.57 26.90 -41.52
N SER A 23 26.38 26.30 -40.64
CA SER A 23 25.92 25.32 -39.66
C SER A 23 25.02 25.99 -38.61
N LEU A 24 23.70 25.82 -38.76
CA LEU A 24 22.73 26.33 -37.79
C LEU A 24 22.80 25.47 -36.51
N VAL A 25 23.61 25.89 -35.53
CA VAL A 25 23.69 25.24 -34.22
C VAL A 25 22.40 25.50 -33.46
N GLY A 26 21.48 24.52 -33.52
CA GLY A 26 20.26 24.55 -32.73
C GLY A 26 20.58 24.47 -31.24
N VAL A 27 20.39 25.57 -30.52
CA VAL A 27 20.45 25.58 -29.06
C VAL A 27 19.27 24.76 -28.55
N ALA A 28 19.55 23.52 -28.13
CA ALA A 28 18.57 22.68 -27.47
C ALA A 28 18.30 23.26 -26.07
N SER A 29 17.26 24.08 -25.95
CA SER A 29 16.75 24.55 -24.67
C SER A 29 16.34 23.35 -23.82
N ALA A 30 17.21 22.98 -22.87
CA ALA A 30 16.88 21.98 -21.87
C ALA A 30 15.76 22.56 -20.98
N THR A 31 14.52 22.19 -21.25
CA THR A 31 13.39 22.43 -20.36
C THR A 31 13.66 21.69 -19.06
N SER A 32 14.14 22.42 -18.06
CA SER A 32 14.19 21.95 -16.68
C SER A 32 12.76 21.63 -16.25
N ALA A 33 12.41 20.35 -16.21
CA ALA A 33 11.14 19.91 -15.65
C ALA A 33 11.06 20.41 -14.20
N GLN A 34 10.18 21.38 -13.96
CA GLN A 34 10.06 22.02 -12.66
C GLN A 34 9.60 20.96 -11.65
N SER A 35 10.39 20.74 -10.60
CA SER A 35 10.08 19.70 -9.61
C SER A 35 8.76 20.04 -8.93
N LYS A 36 7.84 19.06 -8.87
CA LYS A 36 6.50 19.28 -8.31
C LYS A 36 6.60 19.63 -6.83
N GLU A 37 5.97 20.73 -6.47
CA GLU A 37 5.82 21.12 -5.07
C GLU A 37 4.78 20.22 -4.39
N VAL A 38 5.10 19.75 -3.18
CA VAL A 38 4.23 18.88 -2.37
C VAL A 38 4.28 19.29 -0.90
N ALA A 39 3.13 19.58 -0.31
CA ALA A 39 3.02 20.00 1.09
C ALA A 39 3.17 18.83 2.08
N LEU A 40 4.01 18.97 3.10
CA LEU A 40 4.21 17.92 4.12
C LEU A 40 3.15 17.95 5.23
N SER A 41 2.01 17.31 4.97
CA SER A 41 0.85 17.30 5.88
C SER A 41 1.05 16.55 7.20
N GLY A 42 2.10 15.74 7.37
CA GLY A 42 2.39 15.08 8.64
C GLY A 42 1.78 13.69 8.79
N PHE A 43 0.89 13.49 9.76
CA PHE A 43 0.49 12.16 10.27
C PHE A 43 -1.02 12.01 10.42
N ALA A 44 -1.59 10.90 9.94
CA ALA A 44 -3.03 10.65 9.94
C ALA A 44 -3.38 9.15 10.11
N TYR A 45 -4.68 8.84 10.21
CA TYR A 45 -5.23 7.50 10.33
C TYR A 45 -6.19 7.18 9.17
N SER A 46 -6.30 5.90 8.80
CA SER A 46 -7.32 5.45 7.85
C SER A 46 -8.69 5.21 8.52
N GLY A 47 -9.76 5.55 7.81
CA GLY A 47 -11.14 5.26 8.24
C GLY A 47 -11.75 6.35 9.13
N ASP A 48 -12.94 6.06 9.67
CA ASP A 48 -13.74 7.04 10.40
C ASP A 48 -13.09 7.48 11.72
N ALA A 49 -13.06 8.78 11.99
CA ALA A 49 -12.40 9.38 13.16
C ALA A 49 -12.88 8.80 14.51
N THR A 50 -14.14 8.37 14.59
CA THR A 50 -14.73 7.72 15.77
C THR A 50 -14.14 6.34 16.06
N SER A 51 -13.63 5.64 15.05
CA SER A 51 -13.04 4.29 15.19
C SER A 51 -11.57 4.32 15.61
N VAL A 52 -10.88 5.46 15.48
CA VAL A 52 -9.42 5.57 15.62
C VAL A 52 -8.91 5.10 16.99
N ALA A 53 -9.56 5.49 18.09
CA ALA A 53 -9.15 5.09 19.43
C ALA A 53 -9.29 3.58 19.70
N GLN A 54 -10.19 2.90 18.98
CA GLN A 54 -10.43 1.46 19.07
C GLN A 54 -9.50 0.66 18.14
N ARG A 55 -9.16 1.23 16.97
CA ARG A 55 -8.29 0.62 15.95
C ARG A 55 -6.79 0.77 16.23
N PHE A 56 -6.38 1.85 16.91
CA PHE A 56 -4.97 2.22 17.11
C PHE A 56 -4.64 2.55 18.59
N PRO A 57 -5.11 1.77 19.58
CA PRO A 57 -5.05 2.11 21.00
C PRO A 57 -3.62 2.35 21.52
N TYR A 58 -2.63 1.59 21.04
CA TYR A 58 -1.24 1.77 21.46
C TYR A 58 -0.59 2.99 20.79
N THR A 59 -0.90 3.27 19.52
CA THR A 59 -0.45 4.50 18.86
C THR A 59 -1.03 5.74 19.52
N LYS A 60 -2.31 5.74 19.95
CA LYS A 60 -2.87 6.87 20.71
C LYS A 60 -2.13 7.11 22.05
N LYS A 61 -1.64 6.05 22.70
CA LYS A 61 -0.80 6.15 23.90
C LYS A 61 0.61 6.65 23.58
N TYR A 62 1.21 6.22 22.47
CA TYR A 62 2.49 6.74 21.98
C TYR A 62 2.44 8.23 21.63
N GLU A 63 1.37 8.70 20.97
CA GLU A 63 1.14 10.13 20.73
C GLU A 63 1.02 10.92 22.04
N ALA A 64 0.38 10.37 23.06
CA ALA A 64 0.29 11.00 24.38
C ALA A 64 1.66 11.10 25.07
N GLN A 65 2.50 10.06 24.95
CA GLN A 65 3.89 10.07 25.44
C GLN A 65 4.74 11.14 24.72
N LEU A 66 4.65 11.23 23.38
CA LEU A 66 5.31 12.29 22.62
C LEU A 66 4.82 13.69 23.04
N LYS A 67 3.50 13.87 23.16
CA LYS A 67 2.89 15.14 23.57
C LYS A 67 3.34 15.58 24.97
N ALA A 68 3.52 14.64 25.90
CA ALA A 68 3.99 14.92 27.26
C ALA A 68 5.42 15.49 27.31
N ILE A 69 6.28 15.16 26.33
CA ILE A 69 7.63 15.74 26.18
C ILE A 69 7.69 16.88 25.15
N GLY A 70 6.53 17.40 24.71
CA GLY A 70 6.43 18.49 23.73
C GLY A 70 6.73 18.08 22.28
N GLU A 71 6.80 16.78 21.99
CA GLU A 71 6.99 16.20 20.65
C GLU A 71 5.69 15.82 19.97
N SER A 72 5.76 15.46 18.68
CA SER A 72 4.62 14.88 17.94
C SER A 72 5.09 13.98 16.78
N PRO A 73 4.22 13.07 16.27
CA PRO A 73 4.53 12.32 15.05
C PRO A 73 4.87 13.24 13.86
N ALA A 74 4.19 14.38 13.74
CA ALA A 74 4.49 15.37 12.71
C ALA A 74 5.92 15.94 12.84
N LYS A 75 6.40 16.24 14.05
CA LYS A 75 7.79 16.68 14.28
C LYS A 75 8.79 15.59 13.90
N ARG A 76 8.53 14.33 14.28
CA ARG A 76 9.37 13.16 13.94
C ARG A 76 9.45 12.93 12.43
N ILE A 77 8.33 13.10 11.71
CA ILE A 77 8.28 13.07 10.24
C ILE A 77 9.12 14.20 9.64
N HIS A 78 8.97 15.44 10.10
CA HIS A 78 9.76 16.58 9.61
C HIS A 78 11.27 16.40 9.85
N GLN A 79 11.66 15.80 10.99
CA GLN A 79 13.05 15.44 11.29
C GLN A 79 13.55 14.35 10.31
N ALA A 80 12.77 13.29 10.09
CA ALA A 80 13.14 12.20 9.18
C ALA A 80 13.28 12.66 7.72
N VAL A 81 12.37 13.52 7.22
CA VAL A 81 12.44 14.08 5.84
C VAL A 81 13.66 14.99 5.65
N LYS A 82 14.08 15.72 6.68
CA LYS A 82 15.34 16.49 6.63
C LYS A 82 16.60 15.61 6.53
N LEU A 83 16.54 14.37 7.04
CA LEU A 83 17.64 13.40 6.95
C LEU A 83 17.63 12.59 5.64
N ALA A 84 16.47 12.46 4.98
CA ALA A 84 16.31 11.80 3.69
C ALA A 84 15.45 12.67 2.75
N PRO A 85 16.02 13.74 2.15
CA PRO A 85 15.27 14.68 1.32
C PRO A 85 14.77 14.05 0.01
N ALA A 86 13.69 14.64 -0.53
CA ALA A 86 13.11 14.26 -1.81
C ALA A 86 14.06 14.54 -3.00
N GLN A 87 14.19 13.55 -3.90
CA GLN A 87 15.07 13.63 -5.08
C GLN A 87 14.35 14.14 -6.34
N TYR A 88 13.01 14.01 -6.39
CA TYR A 88 12.20 14.33 -7.57
C TYR A 88 11.07 15.34 -7.29
N LEU A 89 10.86 15.71 -6.02
CA LEU A 89 9.76 16.56 -5.55
C LEU A 89 10.32 17.67 -4.65
N GLN A 90 9.74 18.86 -4.72
CA GLN A 90 10.05 19.97 -3.82
C GLN A 90 9.10 19.91 -2.61
N VAL A 91 9.60 19.49 -1.45
CA VAL A 91 8.76 19.38 -0.25
C VAL A 91 8.63 20.75 0.43
N VAL A 92 7.42 21.31 0.44
CA VAL A 92 7.08 22.58 1.11
C VAL A 92 6.40 22.32 2.46
N PRO A 93 6.56 23.17 3.48
CA PRO A 93 6.01 22.90 4.81
C PRO A 93 4.49 23.07 4.89
N GLN A 94 3.87 24.00 4.15
CA GLN A 94 2.41 24.23 4.21
C GLN A 94 1.71 24.18 2.86
N ILE A 95 0.48 23.64 2.86
CA ILE A 95 -0.38 23.60 1.67
C ILE A 95 -0.84 24.99 1.21
N ALA A 96 -0.79 25.99 2.10
CA ALA A 96 -1.08 27.38 1.78
C ALA A 96 -0.08 28.00 0.79
N GLU A 97 1.11 27.41 0.63
CA GLU A 97 2.14 27.85 -0.33
C GLU A 97 1.77 27.44 -1.78
N LEU A 98 0.98 26.38 -1.96
CA LEU A 98 0.53 25.89 -3.27
C LEU A 98 -0.63 26.72 -3.89
N LYS A 99 -0.93 27.90 -3.33
CA LYS A 99 -2.02 28.78 -3.78
C LYS A 99 -1.72 29.36 -5.16
N GLY A 100 -2.37 28.80 -6.18
CA GLY A 100 -2.22 29.20 -7.59
C GLY A 100 -1.66 28.09 -8.48
N ALA A 101 -1.20 26.98 -7.90
CA ALA A 101 -0.73 25.83 -8.64
C ALA A 101 -1.85 25.07 -9.37
N ASP A 102 -1.49 24.33 -10.42
CA ASP A 102 -2.45 23.50 -11.17
C ASP A 102 -2.95 22.29 -10.37
N GLN A 103 -2.14 21.77 -9.44
CA GLN A 103 -2.49 20.74 -8.47
C GLN A 103 -2.17 21.23 -7.04
N ALA A 104 -2.95 20.82 -6.04
CA ALA A 104 -2.65 21.12 -4.63
C ALA A 104 -2.16 19.85 -3.92
N LEU A 105 -0.96 19.38 -4.30
CA LEU A 105 -0.41 18.11 -3.84
C LEU A 105 0.06 18.17 -2.38
N ALA A 106 -0.37 17.21 -1.58
CA ALA A 106 0.04 17.04 -0.20
C ALA A 106 0.47 15.60 0.07
N VAL A 107 1.34 15.39 1.06
CA VAL A 107 1.83 14.07 1.46
C VAL A 107 1.77 13.87 2.98
N ALA A 108 1.22 12.73 3.41
CA ALA A 108 1.11 12.35 4.82
C ALA A 108 1.46 10.87 5.07
N LEU A 109 1.95 10.58 6.28
CA LEU A 109 2.00 9.22 6.81
C LEU A 109 0.61 8.86 7.33
N VAL A 110 -0.12 8.06 6.57
CA VAL A 110 -1.39 7.47 7.01
C VAL A 110 -1.09 6.12 7.66
N VAL A 111 -1.63 5.86 8.86
CA VAL A 111 -1.57 4.56 9.52
C VAL A 111 -2.85 3.78 9.25
N ASN A 112 -2.70 2.56 8.73
CA ASN A 112 -3.78 1.72 8.23
C ASN A 112 -4.18 0.63 9.23
N ALA A 113 -3.20 -0.04 9.84
CA ALA A 113 -3.45 -1.06 10.85
C ALA A 113 -2.38 -1.06 11.96
N GLU A 114 -2.83 -1.31 13.18
CA GLU A 114 -2.03 -1.67 14.34
C GLU A 114 -2.36 -3.12 14.71
N THR A 115 -1.36 -3.89 15.11
CA THR A 115 -1.53 -5.29 15.49
C THR A 115 -0.59 -5.61 16.64
N VAL A 116 -1.16 -6.00 17.77
CA VAL A 116 -0.45 -6.56 18.92
C VAL A 116 -0.96 -7.98 19.11
N SER A 117 -0.05 -8.94 19.20
CA SER A 117 -0.38 -10.35 19.40
C SER A 117 0.64 -11.00 20.33
N VAL A 118 0.17 -11.88 21.22
CA VAL A 118 1.00 -12.64 22.15
C VAL A 118 0.70 -14.13 21.94
N GLU A 119 1.69 -14.89 21.46
CA GLU A 119 1.58 -16.35 21.30
C GLU A 119 2.39 -17.07 22.40
N GLN A 120 1.80 -18.08 23.04
CA GLN A 120 2.49 -18.91 24.03
C GLN A 120 3.20 -20.11 23.40
N PHE A 121 4.47 -20.31 23.77
CA PHE A 121 5.30 -21.45 23.38
C PHE A 121 5.98 -22.05 24.62
N GLY A 122 5.29 -22.99 25.27
CA GLY A 122 5.68 -23.48 26.60
C GLY A 122 5.62 -22.35 27.62
N ASP A 123 6.73 -22.10 28.32
CA ASP A 123 6.83 -21.00 29.29
C ASP A 123 7.04 -19.63 28.63
N LEU A 124 7.45 -19.58 27.35
CA LEU A 124 7.70 -18.34 26.63
C LEU A 124 6.42 -17.71 26.06
N ARG A 125 6.42 -16.39 25.98
CA ARG A 125 5.43 -15.54 25.31
C ARG A 125 6.11 -14.75 24.21
N LYS A 126 5.77 -15.05 22.96
CA LYS A 126 6.22 -14.31 21.77
C LYS A 126 5.29 -13.12 21.57
N LEU A 127 5.81 -11.92 21.77
CA LEU A 127 5.14 -10.67 21.42
C LEU A 127 5.43 -10.32 19.95
N LEU A 128 4.38 -10.03 19.19
CA LEU A 128 4.44 -9.35 17.90
C LEU A 128 3.77 -7.98 18.05
N VAL A 129 4.49 -6.91 17.71
CA VAL A 129 3.92 -5.58 17.48
C VAL A 129 4.21 -5.19 16.04
N LEU A 130 3.15 -4.97 15.25
CA LEU A 130 3.21 -4.62 13.84
C LEU A 130 2.34 -3.38 13.60
N VAL A 131 2.89 -2.38 12.90
CA VAL A 131 2.11 -1.26 12.38
C VAL A 131 2.34 -1.15 10.87
N LYS A 132 1.22 -0.98 10.15
CA LYS A 132 1.12 -0.86 8.70
C LYS A 132 0.57 0.54 8.36
N GLY A 133 1.15 1.19 7.37
CA GLY A 133 0.77 2.53 6.93
C GLY A 133 1.20 2.81 5.49
N GLN A 134 1.14 4.06 5.07
CA GLN A 134 1.49 4.50 3.72
C GLN A 134 1.89 5.97 3.66
N VAL A 135 2.82 6.28 2.75
CA VAL A 135 3.05 7.63 2.23
C VAL A 135 1.93 7.93 1.24
N LEU A 136 0.87 8.60 1.68
CA LEU A 136 -0.27 8.94 0.85
C LEU A 136 -0.07 10.33 0.23
N PHE A 137 -0.12 10.41 -1.09
CA PHE A 137 -0.17 11.65 -1.86
C PHE A 137 -1.62 11.94 -2.25
N PHE A 138 -2.09 13.16 -1.96
CA PHE A 138 -3.46 13.61 -2.23
C PHE A 138 -3.44 14.94 -2.98
N ASP A 139 -4.31 15.11 -3.97
CA ASP A 139 -4.53 16.42 -4.63
C ASP A 139 -5.75 17.09 -4.02
N PHE A 140 -5.54 18.12 -3.19
CA PHE A 140 -6.61 18.88 -2.52
C PHE A 140 -7.51 19.68 -3.48
N LYS A 141 -7.10 19.87 -4.75
CA LYS A 141 -7.88 20.59 -5.76
C LYS A 141 -8.75 19.63 -6.58
N ALA A 142 -8.22 18.46 -6.90
CA ALA A 142 -8.96 17.38 -7.57
C ALA A 142 -9.77 16.49 -6.59
N MET A 143 -9.50 16.60 -5.29
CA MET A 143 -10.08 15.78 -4.22
C MET A 143 -9.87 14.27 -4.45
N ASN A 144 -8.65 13.86 -4.82
CA ASN A 144 -8.33 12.46 -5.14
C ASN A 144 -6.99 11.98 -4.55
N VAL A 145 -6.81 10.66 -4.51
CA VAL A 145 -5.51 10.05 -4.18
C VAL A 145 -4.66 10.06 -5.45
N ALA A 146 -3.54 10.77 -5.40
CA ALA A 146 -2.60 10.88 -6.52
C ALA A 146 -1.62 9.69 -6.57
N ARG A 147 -1.14 9.21 -5.40
CA ARG A 147 -0.34 7.98 -5.26
C ARG A 147 -0.30 7.49 -3.81
N ALA A 148 -0.03 6.21 -3.59
CA ALA A 148 0.31 5.66 -2.28
C ALA A 148 1.64 4.87 -2.36
N TYR A 149 2.51 5.02 -1.36
CA TYR A 149 3.66 4.12 -1.14
C TYR A 149 3.52 3.47 0.24
N PRO A 150 3.00 2.24 0.33
CA PRO A 150 2.78 1.57 1.61
C PRO A 150 4.08 1.14 2.28
N ILE A 151 4.10 1.25 3.61
CA ILE A 151 5.22 0.96 4.48
C ILE A 151 4.74 0.22 5.74
N SER A 152 5.56 -0.66 6.28
CA SER A 152 5.28 -1.32 7.54
C SER A 152 6.57 -1.61 8.29
N PHE A 153 6.46 -1.78 9.61
CA PHE A 153 7.53 -2.33 10.43
C PHE A 153 6.96 -3.16 11.58
N ALA A 154 7.69 -4.19 11.98
CA ALA A 154 7.31 -5.11 13.04
C ALA A 154 8.48 -5.29 14.01
N SER A 155 8.16 -5.28 15.30
CA SER A 155 9.03 -5.77 16.37
C SER A 155 8.49 -7.13 16.82
N ILE A 156 9.39 -8.09 17.00
CA ILE A 156 9.10 -9.43 17.52
C ILE A 156 10.06 -9.67 18.67
N ASP A 157 9.55 -10.11 19.80
CA ASP A 157 10.32 -10.34 21.03
C ASP A 157 9.75 -11.51 21.84
N THR A 158 10.48 -11.98 22.85
CA THR A 158 10.09 -13.13 23.67
C THR A 158 10.31 -12.87 25.17
N PHE A 159 9.26 -13.06 25.96
CA PHE A 159 9.23 -12.87 27.41
C PHE A 159 8.97 -14.22 28.12
N PRO A 160 9.47 -14.43 29.35
CA PRO A 160 9.12 -15.59 30.18
C PRO A 160 7.81 -15.39 30.99
N TYR A 161 7.04 -14.36 30.67
CA TYR A 161 5.76 -13.97 31.27
C TYR A 161 4.90 -13.24 30.24
N ASP A 162 3.62 -13.03 30.51
CA ASP A 162 2.74 -12.23 29.65
C ASP A 162 3.19 -10.75 29.69
N PRO A 163 3.51 -10.13 28.53
CA PRO A 163 4.16 -8.82 28.51
C PRO A 163 3.23 -7.71 29.00
N SER A 164 3.79 -6.80 29.80
CA SER A 164 3.08 -5.63 30.32
C SER A 164 2.73 -4.61 29.22
N GLU A 165 1.79 -3.71 29.52
CA GLU A 165 1.43 -2.63 28.59
C GLU A 165 2.64 -1.73 28.26
N GLU A 166 3.53 -1.49 29.23
CA GLU A 166 4.73 -0.69 29.05
C GLU A 166 5.73 -1.35 28.08
N GLU A 167 5.87 -2.68 28.13
CA GLU A 167 6.71 -3.44 27.22
C GLU A 167 6.12 -3.46 25.79
N VAL A 168 4.79 -3.58 25.66
CA VAL A 168 4.11 -3.44 24.37
C VAL A 168 4.32 -2.04 23.79
N LEU A 169 4.19 -0.98 24.60
CA LEU A 169 4.44 0.41 24.17
C LEU A 169 5.91 0.66 23.83
N ALA A 170 6.86 0.02 24.53
CA ALA A 170 8.28 0.07 24.19
C ALA A 170 8.57 -0.58 22.82
N ARG A 171 7.92 -1.72 22.51
CA ARG A 171 8.02 -2.37 21.19
C ARG A 171 7.27 -1.62 20.09
N LEU A 172 6.17 -0.92 20.40
CA LEU A 172 5.52 0.01 19.46
C LEU A 172 6.38 1.25 19.17
N THR A 173 7.05 1.81 20.18
CA THR A 173 8.00 2.92 20.01
C THR A 173 9.13 2.54 19.06
N GLN A 174 9.68 1.33 19.20
CA GLN A 174 10.64 0.75 18.25
C GLN A 174 10.08 0.55 16.82
N VAL A 175 8.78 0.31 16.68
CA VAL A 175 8.11 0.21 15.37
C VAL A 175 8.02 1.60 14.68
N TYR A 176 7.84 2.68 15.44
CA TYR A 176 7.80 4.05 14.91
C TYR A 176 9.18 4.66 14.63
N GLU A 177 10.08 4.63 15.62
CA GLU A 177 11.41 5.25 15.53
C GLU A 177 12.43 4.35 14.79
N GLY A 178 12.41 3.05 15.09
CA GLY A 178 13.35 2.05 14.58
C GLY A 178 14.05 1.27 15.70
N ALA A 179 14.71 0.18 15.33
CA ALA A 179 15.47 -0.67 16.26
C ALA A 179 16.55 -1.49 15.53
N GLY A 180 17.66 -1.78 16.21
CA GLY A 180 18.71 -2.67 15.69
C GLY A 180 19.28 -2.26 14.33
N GLY A 181 19.45 -0.95 14.10
CA GLY A 181 19.91 -0.39 12.82
C GLY A 181 18.88 -0.41 11.69
N LYS A 182 17.66 -0.92 11.92
CA LYS A 182 16.57 -0.94 10.93
C LYS A 182 15.69 0.30 11.11
N PRO A 183 15.30 0.99 10.01
CA PRO A 183 14.44 2.17 10.09
C PRO A 183 13.03 1.80 10.59
N GLY A 184 12.47 2.60 11.49
CA GLY A 184 11.04 2.57 11.86
C GLY A 184 10.17 3.29 10.83
N LEU A 185 8.87 3.43 11.12
CA LEU A 185 7.90 4.04 10.21
C LEU A 185 8.24 5.46 9.78
N PHE A 186 8.75 6.33 10.67
CA PHE A 186 9.08 7.72 10.27
C PHE A 186 10.27 7.77 9.30
N ALA A 187 11.30 6.96 9.54
CA ALA A 187 12.41 6.82 8.61
C ALA A 187 12.00 6.10 7.31
N ARG A 188 11.04 5.15 7.35
CA ARG A 188 10.49 4.51 6.14
C ARG A 188 9.67 5.47 5.30
N PHE A 189 8.85 6.33 5.92
CA PHE A 189 8.12 7.41 5.26
C PHE A 189 9.09 8.32 4.50
N ALA A 190 10.13 8.81 5.17
CA ALA A 190 11.13 9.68 4.55
C ALA A 190 11.89 8.97 3.42
N ASN A 191 12.32 7.72 3.61
CA ASN A 191 13.01 6.94 2.56
C ASN A 191 12.14 6.59 1.34
N ALA A 192 10.81 6.55 1.50
CA ALA A 192 9.88 6.38 0.39
C ALA A 192 9.60 7.73 -0.32
N LEU A 193 9.33 8.80 0.44
CA LEU A 193 9.20 10.17 -0.08
C LEU A 193 10.48 10.62 -0.83
N ALA A 194 11.66 10.24 -0.33
CA ALA A 194 12.96 10.49 -0.97
C ALA A 194 12.99 10.07 -2.46
N LYS A 195 12.27 9.00 -2.80
CA LYS A 195 12.25 8.34 -4.11
C LYS A 195 10.89 8.44 -4.83
N ALA A 196 9.96 9.18 -4.25
CA ALA A 196 8.59 9.27 -4.76
C ALA A 196 8.51 10.13 -6.03
N THR A 197 7.55 9.79 -6.88
CA THR A 197 7.16 10.54 -8.08
C THR A 197 5.64 10.58 -8.16
N VAL A 198 5.07 11.70 -8.62
CA VAL A 198 3.61 11.88 -8.73
C VAL A 198 3.24 12.07 -10.21
N PRO A 199 2.38 11.22 -10.80
CA PRO A 199 1.96 11.33 -12.21
C PRO A 199 1.42 12.72 -12.58
N ASP A 200 1.57 13.10 -13.86
CA ASP A 200 1.01 14.35 -14.41
C ASP A 200 -0.48 14.22 -14.74
N THR A 201 -0.90 13.04 -15.19
CA THR A 201 -2.29 12.67 -15.36
C THR A 201 -2.82 12.01 -14.10
N ALA A 202 -4.03 12.39 -13.65
CA ALA A 202 -4.70 11.68 -12.56
C ALA A 202 -4.91 10.19 -12.93
N ALA A 203 -4.43 9.30 -12.06
CA ALA A 203 -4.63 7.86 -12.21
C ALA A 203 -6.10 7.47 -12.02
N GLN A 204 -6.58 6.47 -12.76
CA GLN A 204 -7.93 5.97 -12.57
C GLN A 204 -8.12 5.41 -11.16
N GLN A 205 -9.23 5.79 -10.54
CA GLN A 205 -9.47 5.57 -9.12
C GLN A 205 -10.07 4.17 -8.87
N LEU A 206 -9.37 3.35 -8.08
CA LEU A 206 -9.81 2.01 -7.68
C LEU A 206 -10.20 2.02 -6.18
N GLN A 207 -11.38 1.51 -5.85
CA GLN A 207 -11.88 1.46 -4.47
C GLN A 207 -12.50 0.10 -4.14
N VAL A 208 -12.25 -0.42 -2.93
CA VAL A 208 -13.13 -1.44 -2.34
C VAL A 208 -14.39 -0.73 -1.87
N THR A 209 -15.50 -0.89 -2.57
CA THR A 209 -16.76 -0.17 -2.28
C THR A 209 -17.75 -1.02 -1.49
N LYS A 210 -17.67 -2.35 -1.63
CA LYS A 210 -18.60 -3.29 -1.00
C LYS A 210 -17.85 -4.45 -0.36
N VAL A 211 -18.15 -4.72 0.90
CA VAL A 211 -17.75 -5.95 1.58
C VAL A 211 -18.98 -6.65 2.18
N SER A 212 -19.10 -7.95 1.95
CA SER A 212 -20.00 -8.86 2.69
C SER A 212 -19.18 -9.90 3.46
N ILE A 213 -19.65 -10.26 4.65
CA ILE A 213 -19.05 -11.32 5.48
C ILE A 213 -20.13 -12.39 5.70
N LYS A 214 -19.83 -13.65 5.35
CA LYS A 214 -20.77 -14.76 5.61
C LYS A 214 -20.73 -15.19 7.09
N PRO A 215 -21.83 -15.72 7.65
CA PRO A 215 -21.87 -16.20 9.04
C PRO A 215 -20.70 -17.12 9.40
N GLU A 216 -20.35 -18.05 8.50
CA GLU A 216 -19.27 -19.04 8.62
C GLU A 216 -17.86 -18.39 8.69
N ALA A 217 -17.71 -17.14 8.26
CA ALA A 217 -16.49 -16.37 8.47
C ALA A 217 -16.45 -15.70 9.86
N LEU A 218 -17.59 -15.28 10.40
CA LEU A 218 -17.67 -14.58 11.68
C LEU A 218 -17.31 -15.47 12.87
N GLU A 219 -17.45 -16.80 12.75
CA GLU A 219 -17.11 -17.79 13.78
C GLU A 219 -15.62 -17.72 14.16
N PHE A 220 -14.72 -17.60 13.18
CA PHE A 220 -13.26 -17.65 13.37
C PHE A 220 -12.61 -16.28 13.60
N ILE A 221 -13.37 -15.19 13.52
CA ILE A 221 -12.88 -13.82 13.73
C ILE A 221 -13.05 -13.46 15.22
N PRO A 222 -12.04 -12.87 15.90
CA PRO A 222 -12.09 -12.61 17.32
C PRO A 222 -13.03 -11.45 17.68
N ALA A 223 -13.47 -11.40 18.94
CA ALA A 223 -14.35 -10.33 19.44
C ALA A 223 -13.76 -8.92 19.24
N ALA A 224 -12.44 -8.77 19.34
CA ALA A 224 -11.74 -7.51 19.10
C ALA A 224 -11.92 -6.96 17.67
N VAL A 225 -12.01 -7.83 16.66
CA VAL A 225 -12.24 -7.46 15.24
C VAL A 225 -13.74 -7.34 14.91
N LYS A 226 -14.62 -7.86 15.77
CA LYS A 226 -16.10 -7.71 15.71
C LYS A 226 -16.64 -6.55 16.58
N SER A 227 -15.76 -5.71 17.12
CA SER A 227 -16.05 -4.82 18.25
C SER A 227 -16.81 -3.53 17.92
N ALA A 228 -17.14 -3.28 16.64
CA ALA A 228 -18.03 -2.20 16.20
C ALA A 228 -18.79 -2.58 14.91
N PRO A 229 -19.99 -2.02 14.65
CA PRO A 229 -20.66 -2.22 13.37
C PRO A 229 -19.77 -1.81 12.20
N GLY A 230 -19.49 -2.73 11.27
CA GLY A 230 -18.60 -2.47 10.13
C GLY A 230 -17.12 -2.79 10.34
N SER A 231 -16.67 -3.06 11.57
CA SER A 231 -15.26 -3.33 11.88
C SER A 231 -14.66 -4.50 11.09
N VAL A 232 -15.41 -5.59 10.92
CA VAL A 232 -14.97 -6.77 10.15
C VAL A 232 -14.87 -6.48 8.66
N GLU A 233 -15.85 -5.77 8.08
CA GLU A 233 -15.80 -5.35 6.68
C GLU A 233 -14.62 -4.42 6.41
N THR A 234 -14.36 -3.47 7.30
CA THR A 234 -13.24 -2.54 7.17
C THR A 234 -11.89 -3.24 7.31
N TRP A 235 -11.76 -4.16 8.26
CA TRP A 235 -10.56 -5.01 8.38
C TRP A 235 -10.28 -5.81 7.09
N ALA A 236 -11.30 -6.44 6.51
CA ALA A 236 -11.15 -7.22 5.28
C ALA A 236 -10.88 -6.33 4.04
N ALA A 237 -11.49 -5.14 3.97
CA ALA A 237 -11.23 -4.15 2.92
C ALA A 237 -9.80 -3.60 2.99
N ASP A 238 -9.35 -3.20 4.19
CA ASP A 238 -8.03 -2.60 4.39
C ASP A 238 -6.90 -3.60 4.07
N MET A 239 -7.07 -4.89 4.39
CA MET A 239 -6.12 -5.96 3.99
C MET A 239 -6.01 -6.11 2.47
N LEU A 240 -7.14 -6.01 1.74
CA LEU A 240 -7.15 -6.09 0.27
C LEU A 240 -6.56 -4.83 -0.38
N ALA A 241 -6.94 -3.65 0.13
CA ALA A 241 -6.41 -2.36 -0.32
C ALA A 241 -4.89 -2.27 -0.11
N GLU A 242 -4.40 -2.70 1.06
CA GLU A 242 -2.97 -2.80 1.35
C GLU A 242 -2.27 -3.76 0.39
N ALA A 243 -2.84 -4.94 0.12
CA ALA A 243 -2.23 -5.90 -0.81
C ALA A 243 -2.12 -5.34 -2.23
N LEU A 244 -3.18 -4.72 -2.75
CA LEU A 244 -3.18 -4.08 -4.07
C LEU A 244 -2.19 -2.92 -4.14
N SER A 245 -2.15 -2.06 -3.12
CA SER A 245 -1.19 -0.95 -3.09
C SER A 245 0.26 -1.42 -2.91
N THR A 246 0.53 -2.42 -2.07
CA THR A 246 1.89 -2.93 -1.79
C THR A 246 2.48 -3.77 -2.91
N ARG A 247 1.66 -4.48 -3.70
CA ARG A 247 2.14 -5.45 -4.70
C ARG A 247 1.83 -5.07 -6.14
N ALA A 248 0.68 -4.45 -6.39
CA ALA A 248 0.33 -3.92 -7.70
C ALA A 248 0.60 -2.41 -7.83
N GLY A 249 1.09 -1.73 -6.78
CA GLY A 249 1.54 -0.33 -6.85
C GLY A 249 0.43 0.69 -7.13
N VAL A 250 -0.84 0.34 -6.86
CA VAL A 250 -2.01 1.16 -7.15
C VAL A 250 -2.36 2.08 -5.96
N PRO A 251 -2.72 3.36 -6.17
CA PRO A 251 -3.40 4.16 -5.17
C PRO A 251 -4.84 3.66 -5.02
N ILE A 252 -5.15 3.09 -3.86
CA ILE A 252 -6.50 2.62 -3.53
C ILE A 252 -7.19 3.70 -2.70
N ILE A 253 -8.41 4.10 -3.09
CA ILE A 253 -9.27 4.91 -2.22
C ILE A 253 -9.66 4.03 -1.02
N PRO A 254 -9.49 4.49 0.24
CA PRO A 254 -9.91 3.71 1.40
C PRO A 254 -11.41 3.39 1.43
N PHE A 255 -11.77 2.29 2.06
CA PHE A 255 -13.16 1.88 2.24
C PHE A 255 -13.84 2.66 3.39
N SER A 256 -15.12 2.99 3.20
CA SER A 256 -15.95 3.70 4.19
C SER A 256 -17.35 3.11 4.24
N LYS A 257 -17.74 2.48 5.35
CA LYS A 257 -18.99 1.69 5.45
C LYS A 257 -20.16 2.48 6.06
N GLY A 258 -20.90 3.22 5.23
CA GLY A 258 -22.28 3.65 5.51
C GLY A 258 -22.52 4.70 6.60
N TYR A 259 -21.58 4.92 7.53
CA TYR A 259 -21.68 5.94 8.59
C TYR A 259 -20.87 7.22 8.28
N ALA A 260 -20.00 7.19 7.27
CA ALA A 260 -19.30 8.37 6.78
C ALA A 260 -20.25 9.28 6.00
N ILE A 261 -20.96 10.18 6.71
CA ILE A 261 -21.79 11.22 6.09
C ILE A 261 -20.89 12.13 5.21
N GLY A 262 -20.86 11.82 3.91
CA GLY A 262 -20.09 12.57 2.90
C GLY A 262 -18.80 11.92 2.39
N ASN A 263 -18.53 10.63 2.66
CA ASN A 263 -17.28 9.93 2.27
C ASN A 263 -16.03 10.67 2.77
N VAL A 264 -16.01 11.08 4.04
CA VAL A 264 -14.98 11.97 4.59
C VAL A 264 -13.85 11.20 5.27
N MET A 265 -12.63 11.30 4.76
CA MET A 265 -11.43 11.03 5.56
C MET A 265 -11.04 12.29 6.35
N SER A 266 -10.99 12.21 7.68
CA SER A 266 -10.47 13.31 8.50
C SER A 266 -8.95 13.22 8.63
N MET A 267 -8.21 13.92 7.75
CA MET A 267 -6.77 14.07 7.93
C MET A 267 -6.48 15.24 8.88
N SER A 268 -5.88 14.96 10.02
CA SER A 268 -5.20 16.00 10.80
C SER A 268 -3.93 16.39 10.06
N VAL A 269 -3.85 17.65 9.64
CA VAL A 269 -2.59 18.22 9.12
C VAL A 269 -1.71 18.65 10.31
N ALA A 270 -0.40 18.74 10.08
CA ALA A 270 0.62 19.04 11.10
C ALA A 270 0.35 20.32 11.93
N ASP A 271 -0.33 21.31 11.35
CA ASP A 271 -0.71 22.57 12.00
C ASP A 271 -1.94 22.47 12.93
N GLY A 272 -2.59 21.29 13.00
CA GLY A 272 -3.74 21.02 13.87
C GLY A 272 -5.11 21.16 13.19
N ASP A 273 -5.17 21.73 11.98
CA ASP A 273 -6.38 21.76 11.17
C ASP A 273 -6.80 20.34 10.73
N VAL A 274 -8.07 20.01 10.97
CA VAL A 274 -8.69 18.74 10.56
C VAL A 274 -9.38 18.93 9.20
N PHE A 275 -8.75 18.44 8.14
CA PHE A 275 -9.31 18.50 6.80
C PHE A 275 -10.24 17.32 6.54
N ASN A 276 -11.48 17.64 6.21
CA ASN A 276 -12.53 16.67 5.89
C ASN A 276 -12.52 16.37 4.38
N LEU A 277 -11.73 15.37 4.00
CA LEU A 277 -11.48 14.99 2.62
C LEU A 277 -12.61 14.12 2.08
N LYS A 278 -13.56 14.75 1.38
CA LYS A 278 -14.57 14.05 0.59
C LYS A 278 -13.91 13.26 -0.54
N LEU A 279 -13.89 11.94 -0.41
CA LEU A 279 -13.33 11.03 -1.40
C LEU A 279 -14.15 11.08 -2.71
N PRO A 280 -13.49 10.92 -3.88
CA PRO A 280 -14.17 10.98 -5.17
C PRO A 280 -14.94 9.67 -5.41
N LYS A 281 -15.75 9.62 -6.47
CA LYS A 281 -16.25 8.33 -6.97
C LYS A 281 -15.10 7.57 -7.64
N PRO A 282 -14.98 6.25 -7.44
CA PRO A 282 -14.03 5.45 -8.19
C PRO A 282 -14.43 5.32 -9.66
N ASP A 283 -13.44 5.14 -10.53
CA ASP A 283 -13.62 4.64 -11.90
C ASP A 283 -13.89 3.12 -11.91
N HIS A 284 -13.35 2.42 -10.90
CA HIS A 284 -13.32 0.97 -10.77
C HIS A 284 -13.71 0.53 -9.35
N GLU A 285 -14.72 -0.32 -9.25
CA GLU A 285 -15.25 -0.81 -7.97
C GLU A 285 -14.82 -2.25 -7.69
N ILE A 286 -14.41 -2.53 -6.45
CA ILE A 286 -14.14 -3.88 -5.95
C ILE A 286 -15.21 -4.29 -4.94
N SER A 287 -15.87 -5.42 -5.22
CA SER A 287 -16.70 -6.14 -4.26
C SER A 287 -15.93 -7.34 -3.68
N LEU A 288 -15.89 -7.44 -2.35
CA LEU A 288 -15.31 -8.55 -1.59
C LEU A 288 -16.41 -9.28 -0.80
N GLU A 289 -16.46 -10.60 -0.91
CA GLU A 289 -17.29 -11.45 -0.06
C GLU A 289 -16.39 -12.44 0.69
N LEU A 290 -16.24 -12.28 2.01
CA LEU A 290 -15.50 -13.21 2.83
C LEU A 290 -16.39 -14.44 3.12
N ASN A 291 -16.04 -15.57 2.50
CA ASN A 291 -16.88 -16.77 2.49
C ASN A 291 -16.76 -17.61 3.76
N GLY A 292 -15.57 -17.65 4.37
CA GLY A 292 -15.32 -18.49 5.53
C GLY A 292 -13.85 -18.86 5.70
N PHE A 293 -13.60 -19.57 6.79
CA PHE A 293 -12.29 -20.14 7.15
C PHE A 293 -12.43 -21.63 7.43
N LYS A 294 -11.34 -22.39 7.31
CA LYS A 294 -11.35 -23.83 7.62
C LYS A 294 -9.99 -24.34 8.10
N LYS A 295 -9.95 -24.84 9.34
CA LYS A 295 -8.80 -25.59 9.87
C LYS A 295 -8.89 -27.06 9.44
N ILE A 296 -7.81 -27.60 8.89
CA ILE A 296 -7.73 -28.99 8.42
C ILE A 296 -6.45 -29.62 8.97
N LYS A 297 -6.56 -30.75 9.69
CA LYS A 297 -5.40 -31.52 10.12
C LYS A 297 -4.71 -32.13 8.88
N PHE A 298 -3.45 -31.76 8.67
CA PHE A 298 -2.67 -32.10 7.48
C PHE A 298 -1.63 -33.20 7.75
N GLY A 299 -1.07 -33.25 8.96
CA GLY A 299 -0.12 -34.27 9.37
C GLY A 299 0.08 -34.29 10.88
N GLU A 300 0.71 -35.35 11.39
CA GLU A 300 0.93 -35.58 12.82
C GLU A 300 2.20 -36.41 13.03
N ALA A 301 2.98 -36.05 14.04
CA ALA A 301 4.19 -36.75 14.46
C ALA A 301 4.42 -36.56 15.96
N ALA A 302 5.36 -37.28 16.56
CA ALA A 302 5.69 -37.14 17.99
C ALA A 302 6.08 -35.71 18.42
N ALA A 303 6.54 -34.87 17.48
CA ALA A 303 6.88 -33.47 17.72
C ALA A 303 5.67 -32.51 17.70
N GLY A 304 4.52 -32.90 17.16
CA GLY A 304 3.35 -32.01 17.00
C GLY A 304 2.42 -32.34 15.84
N VAL A 305 1.43 -31.48 15.64
CA VAL A 305 0.38 -31.60 14.61
C VAL A 305 0.46 -30.44 13.63
N SER A 306 0.49 -30.74 12.33
CA SER A 306 0.43 -29.74 11.26
C SER A 306 -1.01 -29.53 10.82
N TYR A 307 -1.44 -28.27 10.75
CA TYR A 307 -2.75 -27.88 10.25
C TYR A 307 -2.63 -26.93 9.05
N ILE A 308 -3.49 -27.11 8.04
CA ILE A 308 -3.76 -26.11 7.01
C ILE A 308 -4.86 -25.18 7.52
N TYR A 309 -4.62 -23.87 7.43
CA TYR A 309 -5.58 -22.81 7.70
C TYR A 309 -6.07 -22.25 6.37
N GLY A 310 -7.22 -22.74 5.92
CA GLY A 310 -7.87 -22.30 4.69
C GLY A 310 -8.62 -20.98 4.89
N ALA A 311 -8.45 -20.05 3.96
CA ALA A 311 -9.24 -18.83 3.84
C ALA A 311 -9.94 -18.79 2.46
N TYR A 312 -11.19 -18.36 2.43
CA TYR A 312 -12.03 -18.37 1.22
C TYR A 312 -12.71 -17.02 1.04
N ALA A 313 -12.65 -16.46 -0.16
CA ALA A 313 -13.34 -15.21 -0.51
C ALA A 313 -13.83 -15.22 -1.96
N LYS A 314 -14.87 -14.45 -2.29
CA LYS A 314 -15.18 -14.06 -3.68
C LYS A 314 -14.76 -12.61 -3.89
N LEU A 315 -14.18 -12.33 -5.05
CA LEU A 315 -13.77 -11.01 -5.49
C LEU A 315 -14.33 -10.72 -6.88
N THR A 316 -14.87 -9.53 -7.03
CA THR A 316 -15.32 -8.96 -8.30
C THR A 316 -14.70 -7.58 -8.45
N ILE A 317 -14.13 -7.27 -9.61
CA ILE A 317 -13.69 -5.92 -9.99
C ILE A 317 -14.51 -5.52 -11.22
N GLU A 318 -15.12 -4.33 -11.19
CA GLU A 318 -16.00 -3.84 -12.25
C GLU A 318 -15.76 -2.37 -12.64
N GLU A 319 -15.92 -2.08 -13.93
CA GLU A 319 -15.88 -0.74 -14.54
C GLU A 319 -17.34 -0.24 -14.65
N PRO A 320 -17.90 0.53 -13.69
CA PRO A 320 -19.35 0.68 -13.55
C PRO A 320 -20.00 1.38 -14.75
N LEU A 321 -19.30 2.36 -15.33
CA LEU A 321 -19.73 3.10 -16.52
C LEU A 321 -19.81 2.23 -17.79
N MET A 322 -19.13 1.08 -17.81
CA MET A 322 -19.11 0.15 -18.95
C MET A 322 -19.83 -1.18 -18.64
N SER A 323 -20.34 -1.36 -17.42
CA SER A 323 -20.92 -2.63 -16.91
C SER A 323 -20.01 -3.85 -17.10
N ARG A 324 -18.69 -3.63 -17.23
CA ARG A 324 -17.70 -4.66 -17.53
C ARG A 324 -17.05 -5.17 -16.26
N LYS A 325 -16.93 -6.49 -16.12
CA LYS A 325 -16.29 -7.15 -14.97
C LYS A 325 -15.00 -7.86 -15.43
N PRO A 326 -13.84 -7.16 -15.50
CA PRO A 326 -12.58 -7.79 -15.89
C PRO A 326 -12.12 -8.88 -14.91
N PHE A 327 -12.62 -8.88 -13.67
CA PHE A 327 -12.38 -9.93 -12.67
C PHE A 327 -13.69 -10.33 -12.00
N ASP A 328 -14.04 -11.62 -12.00
CA ASP A 328 -15.07 -12.19 -11.13
C ASP A 328 -14.75 -13.64 -10.80
N THR A 329 -14.31 -13.91 -9.56
CA THR A 329 -13.96 -15.28 -9.14
C THR A 329 -14.02 -15.51 -7.64
N ALA A 330 -14.24 -16.76 -7.24
CA ALA A 330 -13.96 -17.21 -5.88
C ALA A 330 -12.50 -17.69 -5.78
N LEU A 331 -11.79 -17.26 -4.73
CA LEU A 331 -10.43 -17.65 -4.40
C LEU A 331 -10.41 -18.47 -3.10
N LYS A 332 -9.42 -19.35 -3.01
CA LYS A 332 -9.01 -20.03 -1.78
C LYS A 332 -7.50 -19.89 -1.59
N ASN A 333 -7.05 -19.72 -0.35
CA ASN A 333 -5.66 -19.91 0.04
C ASN A 333 -5.60 -20.86 1.24
N GLY A 334 -4.43 -21.46 1.48
CA GLY A 334 -4.20 -22.33 2.62
C GLY A 334 -2.74 -22.28 3.03
N GLU A 335 -2.49 -21.96 4.30
CA GLU A 335 -1.15 -21.87 4.88
C GLU A 335 -0.97 -22.95 5.96
N VAL A 336 0.22 -23.52 6.08
CA VAL A 336 0.52 -24.61 7.03
C VAL A 336 1.18 -24.03 8.28
N LYS A 337 0.55 -24.21 9.45
CA LYS A 337 1.16 -23.95 10.77
C LYS A 337 1.35 -25.28 11.50
N LEU A 338 2.60 -25.57 11.87
CA LEU A 338 2.93 -26.65 12.79
C LEU A 338 2.62 -26.18 14.22
N VAL A 339 1.88 -27.00 14.96
CA VAL A 339 1.61 -26.85 16.39
C VAL A 339 2.49 -27.85 17.13
N PRO A 340 3.51 -27.43 17.91
CA PRO A 340 4.33 -28.33 18.71
C PRO A 340 3.49 -29.10 19.75
N ALA A 341 3.88 -30.33 20.07
CA ALA A 341 3.18 -31.16 21.07
C ALA A 341 3.16 -30.53 22.49
N THR A 342 4.03 -29.55 22.76
CA THR A 342 4.08 -28.77 24.01
C THR A 342 3.15 -27.55 24.01
N GLN A 343 2.53 -27.19 22.89
CA GLN A 343 1.67 -26.02 22.79
C GLN A 343 0.22 -26.36 23.19
N VAL A 344 -0.09 -26.17 24.48
CA VAL A 344 -1.40 -26.48 25.08
C VAL A 344 -2.55 -25.58 24.61
N TYR A 345 -2.25 -24.39 24.10
CA TYR A 345 -3.22 -23.47 23.51
C TYR A 345 -2.70 -22.87 22.21
N VAL A 346 -3.57 -22.83 21.20
CA VAL A 346 -3.30 -22.24 19.88
C VAL A 346 -4.36 -21.21 19.60
N ASP A 347 -3.96 -19.95 19.41
CA ASP A 347 -4.80 -19.01 18.69
C ASP A 347 -4.71 -19.33 17.19
N ASP A 348 -5.87 -19.67 16.64
CA ASP A 348 -6.06 -20.03 15.24
C ASP A 348 -6.23 -18.80 14.34
N PHE A 349 -6.66 -17.65 14.90
CA PHE A 349 -6.94 -16.45 14.12
C PHE A 349 -5.70 -15.87 13.41
N PRO A 350 -4.50 -15.80 14.00
CA PRO A 350 -3.29 -15.36 13.30
C PRO A 350 -3.00 -16.18 12.04
N ALA A 351 -3.23 -17.50 12.06
CA ALA A 351 -3.01 -18.35 10.89
C ALA A 351 -4.11 -18.18 9.82
N PHE A 352 -5.34 -17.86 10.22
CA PHE A 352 -6.39 -17.46 9.29
C PHE A 352 -6.17 -16.05 8.70
N TYR A 353 -5.68 -15.10 9.52
CA TYR A 353 -5.23 -13.78 9.07
C TYR A 353 -4.13 -13.89 8.03
N ASP A 354 -3.08 -14.66 8.31
CA ASP A 354 -1.97 -14.88 7.38
C ASP A 354 -2.45 -15.52 6.08
N SER A 355 -3.35 -16.50 6.16
CA SER A 355 -3.93 -17.16 4.98
C SER A 355 -4.76 -16.19 4.11
N LEU A 356 -5.55 -15.30 4.71
CA LEU A 356 -6.31 -14.26 4.00
C LEU A 356 -5.38 -13.17 3.42
N ASN A 357 -4.43 -12.69 4.22
CA ASN A 357 -3.41 -11.71 3.83
C ASN A 357 -2.59 -12.22 2.63
N LEU A 358 -2.14 -13.47 2.68
CA LEU A 358 -1.38 -14.10 1.61
C LEU A 358 -2.24 -14.41 0.38
N MET A 359 -3.55 -14.65 0.52
CA MET A 359 -4.47 -14.72 -0.63
C MET A 359 -4.49 -13.40 -1.41
N PHE A 360 -4.64 -12.27 -0.71
CA PHE A 360 -4.67 -10.96 -1.35
C PHE A 360 -3.30 -10.53 -1.89
N VAL A 361 -2.20 -10.82 -1.17
CA VAL A 361 -0.83 -10.56 -1.64
C VAL A 361 -0.52 -11.33 -2.93
N LYS A 362 -0.81 -12.64 -2.97
CA LYS A 362 -0.58 -13.48 -4.17
C LYS A 362 -1.46 -13.06 -5.35
N LEU A 363 -2.70 -12.62 -5.10
CA LEU A 363 -3.56 -12.03 -6.13
C LEU A 363 -2.96 -10.73 -6.68
N ALA A 364 -2.60 -9.80 -5.80
CA ALA A 364 -2.07 -8.49 -6.21
C ALA A 364 -0.73 -8.62 -6.96
N GLN A 365 0.10 -9.61 -6.61
CA GLN A 365 1.28 -9.99 -7.41
C GLN A 365 0.90 -10.51 -8.81
N ALA A 366 -0.10 -11.38 -8.94
CA ALA A 366 -0.56 -11.85 -10.24
C ALA A 366 -1.14 -10.72 -11.11
N LEU A 367 -1.80 -9.74 -10.48
CA LEU A 367 -2.32 -8.51 -11.11
C LEU A 367 -1.23 -7.48 -11.47
N ASP A 368 -0.06 -7.51 -10.82
CA ASP A 368 1.13 -6.77 -11.24
C ASP A 368 1.87 -7.46 -12.40
N GLY A 369 1.64 -8.77 -12.59
CA GLY A 369 2.35 -9.63 -13.53
C GLY A 369 3.45 -10.48 -12.90
N GLN A 370 3.64 -10.42 -11.57
CA GLN A 370 4.60 -11.20 -10.80
C GLN A 370 4.16 -12.67 -10.61
N GLY A 371 3.97 -13.38 -11.71
CA GLY A 371 3.66 -14.82 -11.76
C GLY A 371 2.18 -15.16 -11.58
N ASN A 372 1.72 -16.22 -12.25
CA ASN A 372 0.31 -16.66 -12.21
C ASN A 372 0.12 -18.14 -11.80
N ALA A 373 1.15 -18.85 -11.34
CA ALA A 373 1.05 -20.28 -11.04
C ALA A 373 0.02 -20.59 -9.94
N TRP A 374 -0.03 -19.78 -8.88
CA TRP A 374 -0.97 -19.95 -7.76
C TRP A 374 -2.42 -19.67 -8.16
N ILE A 375 -2.70 -18.61 -8.95
CA ILE A 375 -4.09 -18.21 -9.24
C ILE A 375 -4.84 -19.29 -10.03
N LYS A 376 -4.15 -20.09 -10.87
CA LYS A 376 -4.75 -21.19 -11.65
C LYS A 376 -5.33 -22.32 -10.79
N SER A 377 -4.82 -22.54 -9.57
CA SER A 377 -5.32 -23.58 -8.66
C SER A 377 -6.10 -23.00 -7.48
N ALA A 378 -5.90 -21.72 -7.16
CA ALA A 378 -6.62 -20.97 -6.13
C ALA A 378 -8.00 -20.49 -6.59
N ALA A 379 -8.17 -20.12 -7.85
CA ALA A 379 -9.42 -19.59 -8.39
C ALA A 379 -10.44 -20.68 -8.77
N ALA A 380 -11.72 -20.31 -8.76
CA ALA A 380 -12.84 -21.13 -9.21
C ALA A 380 -13.27 -20.85 -10.66
N ALA A 381 -12.85 -19.72 -11.25
CA ALA A 381 -13.18 -19.36 -12.63
C ALA A 381 -12.26 -20.10 -13.62
N PRO A 382 -12.81 -20.82 -14.63
CA PRO A 382 -12.01 -21.57 -15.60
C PRO A 382 -11.23 -20.65 -16.56
N ASP A 383 -11.64 -19.39 -16.71
CA ASP A 383 -10.99 -18.40 -17.57
C ASP A 383 -10.08 -17.42 -16.80
N ILE A 384 -9.65 -17.78 -15.59
CA ILE A 384 -8.91 -16.88 -14.68
C ILE A 384 -7.68 -16.22 -15.32
N GLU A 385 -6.95 -16.88 -16.21
CA GLU A 385 -5.80 -16.27 -16.91
C GLU A 385 -6.22 -15.09 -17.80
N ARG A 386 -7.38 -15.19 -18.45
CA ARG A 386 -7.99 -14.10 -19.24
C ARG A 386 -8.46 -12.96 -18.35
N GLN A 387 -9.05 -13.27 -17.19
CA GLN A 387 -9.46 -12.26 -16.21
C GLN A 387 -8.25 -11.49 -15.66
N ILE A 388 -7.18 -12.19 -15.29
CA ILE A 388 -5.92 -11.59 -14.83
C ILE A 388 -5.34 -10.66 -15.90
N GLU A 389 -5.25 -11.07 -17.18
CA GLU A 389 -4.70 -10.22 -18.23
C GLU A 389 -5.58 -8.98 -18.50
N GLN A 390 -6.91 -9.14 -18.53
CA GLN A 390 -7.83 -8.01 -18.65
C GLN A 390 -7.74 -7.04 -17.46
N THR A 391 -7.44 -7.55 -16.26
CA THR A 391 -7.32 -6.74 -15.05
C THR A 391 -5.95 -6.05 -14.95
N LYS A 392 -4.87 -6.63 -15.50
CA LYS A 392 -3.57 -5.91 -15.64
C LYS A 392 -3.72 -4.61 -16.42
N GLU A 393 -4.47 -4.63 -17.53
CA GLU A 393 -4.71 -3.41 -18.33
C GLU A 393 -5.60 -2.38 -17.63
N LEU A 394 -6.40 -2.78 -16.64
CA LEU A 394 -7.08 -1.86 -15.72
C LEU A 394 -6.09 -1.30 -14.70
N ILE A 395 -5.34 -2.17 -14.02
CA ILE A 395 -4.33 -1.84 -13.00
C ILE A 395 -3.27 -0.87 -13.54
N LYS A 396 -2.85 -1.01 -14.80
CA LYS A 396 -1.94 -0.07 -15.47
C LYS A 396 -2.49 1.35 -15.60
N LYS A 397 -3.80 1.54 -15.80
CA LYS A 397 -4.44 2.87 -15.86
C LYS A 397 -4.58 3.51 -14.47
N CYS A 398 -4.41 2.72 -13.43
CA CYS A 398 -4.48 3.13 -12.04
C CYS A 398 -3.09 3.37 -11.43
N LYS A 399 -1.99 3.40 -12.21
CA LYS A 399 -0.61 3.58 -11.72
C LYS A 399 -0.08 4.99 -11.92
#